data_AF-A0A1A7XGR9-F1
#
_entry.id   AF-A0A1A7XGR9-F1
#
_cell.length_a   1.000
_cell.length_b   1.000
_cell.length_c   1.000
_cell.angle_alpha   90.00
_cell.angle_beta   90.00
_cell.angle_gamma   90.00
#
_symmetry.space_group_name_H-M   'P 1'
#
loop_
_entity.id
_entity.type
_entity.pdbx_description
1 polymer ?
#
loop_
_entity_poly.entity_id
_entity_poly.type
_entity_poly.pdbx_seq_one_letter_code
_entity_poly.pdbx_strand_id
1 'polypeptide(L)'
;LKEDKEAFAIVPVSPAEVRDLDFANDASKVLASIAGKLEKGTITQNERRAVTKLLEDLVFFVVDIPNNGQDVLEIMVNKPNRERQKLMREQNILKQIFKLLQAPFT
;
A
#
# COMPACT_ATOMS: atom_id res chain seq x y z
N LEU A 1 43.38 -11.98 -10.85
CA LEU A 1 41.96 -11.89 -10.45
C LEU A 1 41.48 -10.48 -10.79
N LYS A 2 40.54 -10.31 -11.71
CA LYS A 2 39.81 -9.04 -11.83
C LYS A 2 38.85 -9.00 -10.64
N GLU A 3 39.05 -8.09 -9.71
CA GLU A 3 38.06 -7.87 -8.65
C GLU A 3 36.80 -7.32 -9.29
N ASP A 4 35.67 -8.02 -9.11
CA ASP A 4 34.34 -7.65 -9.58
C ASP A 4 33.85 -6.42 -8.79
N LYS A 5 34.43 -5.25 -9.09
CA LYS A 5 34.07 -3.96 -8.46
C LYS A 5 32.60 -3.59 -8.66
N GLU A 6 31.93 -4.20 -9.64
CA GLU A 6 30.49 -4.06 -9.89
C GLU A 6 29.62 -4.87 -8.92
N ALA A 7 30.12 -6.00 -8.39
CA ALA A 7 29.34 -6.89 -7.53
C ALA A 7 29.07 -6.31 -6.13
N PHE A 8 29.86 -5.31 -5.71
CA PHE A 8 29.76 -4.67 -4.39
C PHE A 8 29.47 -3.16 -4.49
N ALA A 9 29.05 -2.67 -5.66
CA ALA A 9 28.69 -1.28 -5.82
C ALA A 9 27.44 -0.96 -4.97
N ILE A 10 27.55 0.00 -4.06
CA ILE A 10 26.39 0.51 -3.32
C ILE A 10 25.60 1.39 -4.30
N VAL A 11 24.43 0.90 -4.71
CA VAL A 11 23.51 1.67 -5.55
C VAL A 11 22.63 2.52 -4.64
N PRO A 12 22.68 3.85 -4.74
CA PRO A 12 21.82 4.71 -3.95
C PRO A 12 20.37 4.55 -4.39
N VAL A 13 19.47 4.45 -3.41
CA VAL A 13 18.02 4.44 -3.62
C VAL A 13 17.49 5.86 -3.47
N SER A 14 16.55 6.27 -4.32
CA SER A 14 16.01 7.62 -4.24
C SER A 14 15.18 7.81 -2.97
N PRO A 15 15.17 9.00 -2.32
CA PRO A 15 14.32 9.24 -1.16
C PRO A 15 12.82 9.07 -1.42
N ALA A 16 12.38 9.27 -2.66
CA ALA A 16 10.99 9.05 -3.08
C ALA A 16 10.63 7.56 -3.08
N GLU A 17 11.52 6.71 -3.60
CA GLU A 17 11.33 5.26 -3.61
C GLU A 17 11.33 4.68 -2.19
N VAL A 18 12.22 5.16 -1.31
CA VAL A 18 12.21 4.79 0.11
C VAL A 18 10.88 5.16 0.76
N ARG A 19 10.37 6.38 0.52
CA ARG A 19 9.08 6.82 1.05
C ARG A 19 7.92 5.98 0.55
N ASP A 20 7.89 5.67 -0.75
CA ASP A 20 6.86 4.83 -1.36
C ASP A 20 6.88 3.42 -0.76
N LEU A 21 8.08 2.87 -0.53
CA LEU A 21 8.28 1.57 0.12
C LEU A 21 7.81 1.58 1.58
N ASP A 22 8.20 2.60 2.36
CA ASP A 22 7.79 2.76 3.76
C ASP A 22 6.27 2.86 3.88
N PHE A 23 5.65 3.71 3.04
CA PHE A 23 4.19 3.83 2.98
C PHE A 23 3.52 2.49 2.66
N ALA A 24 3.99 1.79 1.62
CA ALA A 24 3.43 0.51 1.22
C ALA A 24 3.55 -0.56 2.33
N ASN A 25 4.70 -0.59 3.01
CA ASN A 25 4.96 -1.49 4.13
C ASN A 25 4.05 -1.23 5.31
N ASP A 26 3.90 0.04 5.71
CA ASP A 26 3.09 0.39 6.86
C ASP A 26 1.60 0.23 6.58
N ALA A 27 1.15 0.55 5.37
CA ALA A 27 -0.20 0.25 4.92
C ALA A 27 -0.50 -1.25 5.04
N SER A 28 0.41 -2.12 4.58
CA SER A 28 0.25 -3.57 4.70
C SER A 28 0.09 -4.04 6.15
N LYS A 29 0.91 -3.54 7.07
CA LYS A 29 0.83 -3.88 8.50
C LYS A 29 -0.51 -3.41 9.11
N VAL A 30 -0.95 -2.20 8.79
CA VAL A 30 -2.22 -1.66 9.27
C VAL A 30 -3.38 -2.50 8.74
N LEU A 31 -3.42 -2.80 7.44
CA LEU A 31 -4.46 -3.65 6.84
C LEU A 31 -4.49 -5.04 7.47
N ALA A 32 -3.32 -5.66 7.72
CA ALA A 32 -3.22 -6.96 8.38
C ALA A 32 -3.79 -6.93 9.81
N SER A 33 -3.48 -5.89 10.58
CA SER A 33 -4.00 -5.69 11.93
C SER A 33 -5.52 -5.52 11.93
N ILE A 34 -6.05 -4.70 11.01
CA ILE A 34 -7.48 -4.46 10.87
C ILE A 34 -8.20 -5.73 10.42
N ALA A 35 -7.66 -6.47 9.46
CA ALA A 35 -8.23 -7.75 9.01
C ALA A 35 -8.35 -8.74 10.17
N GLY A 36 -7.32 -8.85 11.02
CA GLY A 36 -7.38 -9.69 12.22
C GLY A 36 -8.41 -9.25 13.25
N LYS A 37 -8.70 -7.94 13.37
CA LYS A 37 -9.77 -7.42 14.24
C LYS A 37 -11.15 -7.62 13.65
N LEU A 38 -11.29 -7.49 12.33
CA LEU A 38 -12.54 -7.69 11.61
C LEU A 38 -12.97 -9.17 11.70
N GLU A 39 -12.05 -10.12 11.51
CA GLU A 39 -12.30 -11.56 11.68
C GLU A 39 -12.80 -11.92 13.09
N LYS A 40 -12.34 -11.19 14.12
CA LYS A 40 -12.73 -11.40 15.52
C LYS A 40 -13.98 -10.61 15.94
N GLY A 41 -14.50 -9.75 15.07
CA GLY A 41 -15.60 -8.84 15.39
C GLY A 41 -15.23 -7.75 16.42
N THR A 42 -13.96 -7.45 16.62
CA THR A 42 -13.47 -6.50 17.63
C THR A 42 -13.10 -5.13 17.07
N ILE A 43 -13.42 -4.87 15.81
CA ILE A 43 -13.07 -3.62 15.13
C ILE A 43 -13.95 -2.46 15.63
N THR A 44 -13.33 -1.35 15.99
CA THR A 44 -14.02 -0.14 16.44
C THR A 44 -14.46 0.74 15.27
N GLN A 45 -15.38 1.68 15.51
CA GLN A 45 -15.81 2.63 14.48
C GLN A 45 -14.65 3.52 13.99
N ASN A 46 -13.76 3.94 14.90
CA ASN A 46 -12.60 4.76 14.55
C ASN A 46 -11.63 4.00 13.65
N GLU A 47 -11.41 2.71 13.91
CA GLU A 47 -10.61 1.84 13.06
C GLU A 47 -11.24 1.60 11.69
N ARG A 48 -12.58 1.46 11.62
CA ARG A 48 -13.28 1.44 10.33
C ARG A 48 -13.04 2.72 9.53
N ARG A 49 -13.16 3.90 10.15
CA ARG A 49 -12.86 5.17 9.48
C ARG A 49 -11.41 5.26 9.02
N ALA A 50 -10.47 4.83 9.87
CA ALA A 50 -9.04 4.86 9.56
C ALA A 50 -8.68 3.92 8.40
N VAL A 51 -9.24 2.69 8.36
CA VAL A 51 -8.97 1.76 7.26
C VAL A 51 -9.60 2.24 5.95
N THR A 52 -10.81 2.82 5.98
CA THR A 52 -11.39 3.45 4.79
C THR A 52 -10.48 4.54 4.25
N LYS A 53 -9.96 5.41 5.13
CA LYS A 53 -9.05 6.48 4.72
C LYS A 53 -7.75 5.93 4.12
N LEU A 54 -7.18 4.89 4.72
CA LEU A 54 -6.00 4.23 4.18
C LEU A 54 -6.26 3.60 2.80
N LEU A 55 -7.43 2.99 2.59
CA LEU A 55 -7.81 2.43 1.29
C LEU A 55 -7.94 3.52 0.23
N GLU A 56 -8.50 4.69 0.57
CA GLU A 56 -8.51 5.86 -0.33
C GLU A 56 -7.09 6.29 -0.69
N ASP A 57 -6.22 6.45 0.31
CA ASP A 57 -4.85 6.88 0.11
C ASP A 57 -4.04 5.87 -0.73
N LEU A 58 -4.34 4.56 -0.61
CA LEU A 58 -3.77 3.52 -1.46
C LEU A 58 -4.20 3.64 -2.94
N VAL A 59 -5.44 4.09 -3.20
CA VAL A 59 -5.89 4.38 -4.58
C VAL A 59 -5.07 5.54 -5.14
N PHE A 60 -4.97 6.66 -4.42
CA PHE A 60 -4.16 7.81 -4.83
C PHE A 60 -2.68 7.46 -5.02
N PHE A 61 -2.14 6.63 -4.13
CA PHE A 61 -0.78 6.12 -4.21
C PHE A 61 -0.54 5.37 -5.53
N VAL A 62 -1.34 4.35 -5.82
CA VAL A 62 -1.09 3.46 -6.99
C VAL A 62 -1.29 4.17 -8.34
N VAL A 63 -2.15 5.18 -8.39
CA VAL A 63 -2.38 6.01 -9.59
C VAL A 63 -1.39 7.15 -9.73
N ASP A 64 -0.54 7.37 -8.73
CA ASP A 64 0.46 8.44 -8.68
C ASP A 64 -0.11 9.86 -8.83
N ILE A 65 -1.19 10.10 -8.09
CA ILE A 65 -1.86 11.40 -8.02
C ILE A 65 -1.88 11.82 -6.55
N PRO A 66 -1.47 13.06 -6.21
CA PRO A 66 -1.62 13.56 -4.85
C PRO A 66 -3.08 13.51 -4.40
N ASN A 67 -3.34 13.12 -3.16
CA ASN A 67 -4.70 13.18 -2.61
C ASN A 67 -5.15 14.65 -2.53
N ASN A 68 -6.01 15.05 -3.47
CA ASN A 68 -6.57 16.39 -3.61
C ASN A 68 -8.00 16.48 -3.08
N GLY A 69 -8.53 15.42 -2.46
CA GLY A 69 -9.90 15.35 -1.97
C GLY A 69 -10.96 15.02 -3.03
N GLN A 70 -10.56 14.69 -4.27
CA GLN A 70 -11.49 14.14 -5.26
C GLN A 70 -12.02 12.77 -4.81
N ASP A 71 -13.20 12.39 -5.31
CA ASP A 71 -13.73 11.05 -5.07
C ASP A 71 -12.80 10.01 -5.73
N VAL A 72 -12.34 9.04 -4.94
CA VAL A 72 -11.47 7.95 -5.40
C VAL A 72 -12.13 7.09 -6.47
N LEU A 73 -13.46 7.03 -6.50
CA LEU A 73 -14.23 6.26 -7.48
C LEU A 73 -14.29 6.96 -8.85
N GLU A 74 -14.01 8.26 -8.91
CA GLU A 74 -14.00 9.06 -10.15
C GLU A 74 -12.60 9.15 -10.79
N ILE A 75 -11.59 8.55 -10.16
CA ILE A 75 -10.20 8.63 -10.64
C ILE A 75 -10.02 7.85 -11.94
N MET A 76 -9.60 8.57 -12.97
CA MET A 76 -9.21 7.99 -14.26
C MET A 76 -7.70 7.82 -14.37
N VAL A 77 -7.25 6.60 -14.65
CA VAL A 77 -5.82 6.27 -14.79
C VAL A 77 -5.40 6.35 -16.25
N ASN A 78 -4.74 7.45 -16.63
CA ASN A 78 -4.24 7.62 -18.00
C ASN A 78 -2.86 6.99 -18.22
N LYS A 79 -2.01 6.98 -17.18
CA LYS A 79 -0.67 6.40 -17.22
C LYS A 79 -0.41 5.59 -15.94
N PRO A 80 -0.24 4.26 -16.04
CA PRO A 80 0.00 3.44 -14.85
C PRO A 80 1.42 3.66 -14.29
N ASN A 81 1.54 3.81 -12.97
CA ASN A 81 2.83 3.77 -12.28
C ASN A 81 3.18 2.31 -11.94
N ARG A 82 4.10 1.71 -12.71
CA ARG A 82 4.45 0.29 -12.59
C ARG A 82 5.17 -0.05 -11.29
N GLU A 83 6.02 0.86 -10.79
CA GLU A 83 6.75 0.66 -9.53
C GLU A 83 5.78 0.63 -8.34
N ARG A 84 4.83 1.56 -8.26
CA ARG A 84 3.82 1.54 -7.19
C ARG A 84 2.87 0.34 -7.31
N GLN A 85 2.49 -0.06 -8.52
CA GLN A 85 1.75 -1.31 -8.74
C GLN A 85 2.55 -2.55 -8.31
N LYS A 86 3.89 -2.53 -8.42
CA LYS A 86 4.78 -3.58 -7.94
C LYS A 86 4.81 -3.59 -6.41
N LEU A 87 4.94 -2.43 -5.77
CA LEU A 87 4.86 -2.30 -4.30
C LEU A 87 3.53 -2.83 -3.74
N MET A 88 2.39 -2.56 -4.39
CA MET A 88 1.09 -3.11 -3.98
C MET A 88 1.08 -4.66 -3.88
N ARG A 89 1.88 -5.32 -4.72
CA ARG A 89 2.01 -6.78 -4.74
C ARG A 89 3.08 -7.25 -3.76
N GLU A 90 4.28 -6.71 -3.86
CA GLU A 90 5.46 -7.18 -3.11
C GLU A 90 5.36 -6.91 -1.62
N GLN A 91 4.74 -5.79 -1.22
CA GLN A 91 4.49 -5.50 0.19
C GLN A 91 3.23 -6.18 0.72
N ASN A 92 2.63 -7.11 -0.03
CA ASN A 92 1.45 -7.89 0.34
C ASN A 92 0.16 -7.07 0.57
N ILE A 93 0.07 -5.84 0.07
CA ILE A 93 -1.13 -4.99 0.24
C ILE A 93 -2.36 -5.67 -0.36
N LEU A 94 -2.26 -6.17 -1.59
CA LEU A 94 -3.38 -6.87 -2.24
C LEU A 94 -3.85 -8.09 -1.43
N LYS A 95 -2.91 -8.84 -0.84
CA LYS A 95 -3.23 -9.98 0.04
C LYS A 95 -4.06 -9.54 1.24
N GLN A 96 -3.70 -8.43 1.89
CA GLN A 96 -4.45 -7.93 3.04
C GLN A 96 -5.82 -7.35 2.64
N ILE A 97 -5.92 -6.69 1.48
CA ILE A 97 -7.21 -6.21 0.94
C ILE A 97 -8.15 -7.40 0.71
N PHE A 98 -7.69 -8.47 0.06
CA PHE A 98 -8.52 -9.67 -0.13
C PHE A 98 -8.92 -10.31 1.19
N LYS A 99 -8.02 -10.32 2.18
CA LYS A 99 -8.35 -10.79 3.53
C LYS A 99 -9.46 -9.96 4.19
N LEU A 100 -9.42 -8.64 4.04
CA LEU A 100 -10.49 -7.75 4.52
C LEU A 100 -11.84 -8.07 3.86
N LEU A 101 -11.85 -8.36 2.56
CA LEU A 101 -13.07 -8.69 1.82
C LEU A 101 -13.64 -10.07 2.18
N GLN A 102 -12.81 -11.00 2.66
CA GLN A 102 -13.23 -12.33 3.10
C GLN A 102 -13.77 -12.34 4.53
N ALA A 103 -13.38 -11.37 5.35
CA ALA A 103 -13.85 -11.27 6.72
C ALA A 103 -15.37 -10.95 6.73
N PRO A 104 -16.13 -11.50 7.69
CA PRO A 104 -17.57 -11.28 7.75
C PRO A 104 -17.88 -9.79 7.93
N PHE A 105 -18.69 -9.24 7.02
CA PHE A 105 -19.25 -7.89 7.12
C PHE A 105 -20.43 -7.89 8.10
N THR A 106 -20.16 -8.28 9.34
CA THR A 106 -21.12 -8.22 10.46
C THR A 106 -20.90 -6.99 11.32
#